data_AF-A0A412ELI9-F1
#
_entry.id   AF-A0A412ELI9-F1
#
_cell.length_a   1.000
_cell.length_b   1.000
_cell.length_c   1.000
_cell.angle_alpha   90.00
_cell.angle_beta   90.00
_cell.angle_gamma   90.00
#
_symmetry.space_group_name_H-M   'P 1'
#
loop_
_entity.id
_entity.type
_entity.pdbx_description
1 polymer ?
#
loop_
_entity_poly.entity_id
_entity_poly.type
_entity_poly.pdbx_seq_one_letter_code
_entity_poly.pdbx_strand_id
1 'polypeptide(L)' 'MKVEAKDIPIMHKFMPEFWNAIKEFYNVKNDDEYFGALHKKIEDLYEIYPDSLARYLSLAFYKWAADVSNGKCKV' A
#
# COMPACT_ATOMS: atom_id res chain seq x y z
N MET A 1 -12.76 -31.47 3.34
CA MET A 1 -12.26 -30.54 2.30
C MET A 1 -10.91 -30.00 2.78
N LYS A 2 -9.82 -30.18 2.03
CA LYS A 2 -8.52 -29.57 2.38
C LYS A 2 -8.47 -28.20 1.71
N VAL A 3 -8.19 -27.15 2.48
CA VAL A 3 -7.96 -25.80 1.96
C VAL A 3 -6.56 -25.74 1.35
N GLU A 4 -6.45 -25.37 0.09
CA GLU A 4 -5.19 -25.22 -0.63
C GLU A 4 -4.78 -23.74 -0.76
N ALA A 5 -3.51 -23.47 -1.00
CA ALA A 5 -2.99 -22.10 -1.11
C ALA A 5 -3.67 -21.25 -2.21
N LYS A 6 -4.25 -21.90 -3.23
CA LYS A 6 -5.04 -21.26 -4.29
C LYS A 6 -6.44 -20.81 -3.84
N ASP A 7 -6.96 -21.41 -2.76
CA ASP A 7 -8.29 -21.13 -2.22
C ASP A 7 -8.28 -19.91 -1.29
N ILE A 8 -7.09 -19.47 -0.86
CA ILE A 8 -6.91 -18.27 -0.04
C ILE A 8 -7.15 -17.03 -0.94
N PRO A 9 -8.13 -16.17 -0.61
CA PRO A 9 -8.39 -14.95 -1.39
C PRO A 9 -7.13 -14.08 -1.48
N ILE A 10 -6.87 -13.52 -2.66
CA ILE A 10 -5.71 -12.63 -2.89
C ILE A 10 -5.66 -11.52 -1.84
N MET A 11 -6.82 -10.94 -1.49
CA MET A 11 -6.93 -9.92 -0.45
C MET A 11 -6.42 -10.38 0.93
N HIS A 12 -6.63 -11.64 1.31
CA HIS A 12 -6.09 -12.16 2.58
C HIS A 12 -4.56 -12.20 2.58
N LYS A 13 -3.92 -12.37 1.41
CA LYS A 13 -2.46 -12.34 1.27
C LYS A 13 -1.92 -10.92 1.15
N PHE A 14 -2.67 -10.03 0.50
CA PHE A 14 -2.31 -8.62 0.30
C PHE A 14 -2.36 -7.83 1.62
N MET A 15 -3.42 -7.98 2.42
CA MET A 15 -3.65 -7.11 3.58
C MET A 15 -2.49 -7.05 4.59
N PRO A 16 -1.82 -8.18 4.96
CA PRO A 16 -0.65 -8.13 5.83
C PRO A 16 0.52 -7.33 5.25
N GLU A 17 0.84 -7.54 3.97
CA GLU A 17 1.93 -6.82 3.28
C GLU A 17 1.61 -5.33 3.13
N PHE A 18 0.36 -5.02 2.80
CA PHE A 18 -0.13 -3.65 2.74
C PHE A 18 -0.07 -2.96 4.11
N TRP A 19 -0.44 -3.65 5.18
CA TRP A 19 -0.33 -3.12 6.54
C TRP A 19 1.12 -2.84 6.95
N ASN A 20 2.07 -3.68 6.51
CA ASN A 20 3.49 -3.42 6.72
C ASN A 20 3.96 -2.17 5.96
N ALA A 21 3.53 -1.98 4.71
CA ALA A 21 3.80 -0.76 3.96
C ALA A 21 3.21 0.47 4.65
N ILE A 22 1.98 0.39 5.18
CA ILE A 22 1.39 1.51 5.94
C ILE A 22 2.28 1.89 7.12
N LYS A 23 2.74 0.93 7.93
CA LYS A 23 3.61 1.22 9.09
C LYS A 23 4.94 1.83 8.68
N GLU A 24 5.56 1.29 7.63
CA GLU A 24 6.83 1.77 7.09
C GLU A 24 6.75 3.23 6.66
N PHE A 25 5.65 3.61 6.02
CA PHE A 25 5.45 4.94 5.44
C PHE A 25 4.54 5.86 6.27
N TYR A 26 4.12 5.46 7.47
CA TYR A 26 3.18 6.23 8.30
C TYR A 26 3.71 7.61 8.68
N ASN A 27 5.01 7.71 8.97
CA ASN A 27 5.65 8.98 9.29
C ASN A 27 6.01 9.73 7.99
N VAL A 28 5.00 10.38 7.42
CA VAL A 28 5.09 11.07 6.13
C VAL A 28 6.15 12.17 6.16
N LYS A 29 7.00 12.19 5.13
CA LYS A 29 7.95 13.28 4.86
C LYS A 29 7.58 14.00 3.57
N ASN A 30 7.92 15.28 3.49
CA ASN A 30 7.69 16.09 2.30
C ASN A 30 8.97 16.21 1.45
N ASP A 31 9.44 15.07 0.94
CA ASP A 31 10.63 15.00 0.08
C ASP A 31 10.47 13.92 -1.00
N ASP A 32 11.23 14.09 -2.09
CA ASP A 32 11.16 13.21 -3.26
C ASP A 32 11.64 11.78 -2.96
N GLU A 33 12.56 11.61 -2.00
CA GLU A 33 13.09 10.29 -1.62
C GLU A 33 12.00 9.44 -0.98
N TYR A 34 11.23 10.01 -0.06
CA TYR A 34 10.08 9.37 0.57
C TYR A 34 9.03 8.97 -0.45
N PHE A 35 8.62 9.88 -1.34
CA PHE A 35 7.58 9.58 -2.34
C PHE A 35 8.07 8.61 -3.42
N GLY A 36 9.35 8.63 -3.77
CA GLY A 36 9.97 7.64 -4.64
C GLY A 36 9.96 6.24 -4.03
N ALA A 37 10.33 6.12 -2.74
CA ALA A 37 10.30 4.85 -2.02
C ALA A 37 8.86 4.31 -1.86
N LEU A 38 7.90 5.17 -1.50
CA LEU A 38 6.50 4.81 -1.35
C LEU A 38 5.91 4.34 -2.70
N HIS A 39 6.19 5.08 -3.78
CA HIS A 39 5.74 4.70 -5.12
C HIS A 39 6.28 3.32 -5.51
N LYS A 40 7.59 3.08 -5.31
CA LYS A 40 8.20 1.77 -5.59
C LYS A 40 7.54 0.65 -4.78
N LYS A 41 7.30 0.84 -3.49
CA LYS A 41 6.65 -0.16 -2.64
C LYS A 41 5.24 -0.51 -3.14
N ILE A 42 4.49 0.48 -3.63
CA ILE A 42 3.15 0.28 -4.18
C ILE A 42 3.20 -0.51 -5.49
N GLU A 43 4.14 -0.19 -6.38
CA GLU A 43 4.32 -0.93 -7.63
C GLU A 43 4.73 -2.38 -7.35
N ASP A 44 5.67 -2.63 -6.43
CA ASP A 44 6.07 -3.98 -6.00
C ASP A 44 4.87 -4.78 -5.47
N LEU A 45 3.99 -4.15 -4.67
CA LEU A 45 2.77 -4.80 -4.17
C LEU A 45 1.79 -5.11 -5.31
N TYR A 46 1.68 -4.25 -6.32
CA TYR A 46 0.79 -4.47 -7.46
C TYR A 46 1.29 -5.58 -8.38
N GLU A 47 2.60 -5.71 -8.58
CA GLU A 47 3.19 -6.83 -9.33
C GLU A 47 2.90 -8.18 -8.66
N ILE A 48 2.96 -8.24 -7.32
CA ILE A 48 2.66 -9.47 -6.56
C ILE A 48 1.16 -9.74 -6.50
N TYR A 49 0.35 -8.69 -6.36
CA TYR A 49 -1.10 -8.76 -6.20
C TYR A 49 -1.80 -7.89 -7.25
N PRO A 50 -1.90 -8.37 -8.51
CA PRO A 50 -2.53 -7.63 -9.61
C PRO A 50 -4.06 -7.66 -9.52
N ASP A 51 -4.60 -7.19 -8.40
CA ASP A 51 -6.02 -7.12 -8.06
C ASP A 51 -6.48 -5.66 -8.01
N SER A 52 -7.69 -5.39 -8.49
CA SER A 52 -8.21 -4.02 -8.61
C SER A 52 -8.46 -3.36 -7.27
N LEU A 53 -8.91 -4.12 -6.25
CA LEU A 53 -9.11 -3.61 -4.90
C LEU A 53 -7.77 -3.36 -4.20
N ALA A 54 -6.80 -4.27 -4.36
CA ALA A 54 -5.44 -4.07 -3.86
C ALA A 54 -4.82 -2.77 -4.43
N ARG A 55 -4.93 -2.57 -5.76
CA ARG A 55 -4.47 -1.35 -6.42
C ARG A 55 -5.16 -0.09 -5.89
N TYR A 56 -6.48 -0.14 -5.74
CA TYR A 56 -7.25 0.99 -5.21
C TYR A 56 -6.78 1.40 -3.81
N LEU A 57 -6.61 0.43 -2.90
CA LEU A 57 -6.16 0.70 -1.54
C LEU A 57 -4.75 1.30 -1.50
N SER A 58 -3.82 0.77 -2.31
CA SER A 58 -2.46 1.30 -2.42
C SER A 58 -2.44 2.75 -2.93
N LEU A 59 -3.22 3.06 -3.98
CA LEU A 59 -3.31 4.42 -4.51
C LEU A 59 -3.99 5.38 -3.54
N ALA A 60 -5.01 4.92 -2.79
CA ALA A 60 -5.64 5.71 -1.74
C ALA A 60 -4.64 6.06 -0.63
N PHE A 61 -3.77 5.12 -0.26
CA PHE A 61 -2.70 5.36 0.71
C PHE A 61 -1.66 6.37 0.19
N TYR A 62 -1.24 6.24 -1.07
CA TYR A 62 -0.36 7.23 -1.71
C TYR A 62 -0.95 8.64 -1.66
N LYS A 63 -2.23 8.76 -2.03
CA LYS A 63 -2.95 10.03 -2.00
C LYS A 63 -3.02 10.59 -0.58
N TRP A 64 -3.31 9.76 0.42
CA TRP A 64 -3.32 10.18 1.82
C TRP A 64 -1.95 10.75 2.23
N ALA A 65 -0.85 10.05 1.91
CA ALA A 65 0.50 10.54 2.21
C ALA A 65 0.79 11.88 1.53
N ALA A 66 0.40 12.04 0.27
CA ALA A 66 0.52 13.31 -0.45
C ALA A 66 -0.34 14.42 0.17
N ASP A 67 -1.54 14.12 0.64
CA ASP A 67 -2.40 15.12 1.30
C ASP A 67 -1.83 15.50 2.68
N VAL A 68 -1.24 14.56 3.43
CA VAL A 68 -0.53 14.83 4.69
C VAL A 68 0.70 15.72 4.45
N SER A 69 1.55 15.39 3.47
CA SER A 69 2.78 16.16 3.21
C SER A 69 2.49 17.61 2.80
N ASN A 70 1.33 17.84 2.18
CA ASN A 70 0.85 19.17 1.79
C ASN A 70 0.00 19.87 2.87
N GLY A 71 -0.12 19.29 4.07
CA GLY A 71 -0.90 19.87 5.18
C GLY A 71 -2.43 19.87 4.96
N LYS A 72 -2.93 19.10 3.99
CA LYS A 72 -4.36 18.96 3.68
C LYS A 72 -5.06 17.93 4.58
N CYS A 73 -4.29 17.06 5.23
CA CYS A 73 -4.78 16.05 6.16
C CYS A 73 -3.93 16.06 7.44
N LYS A 74 -4.54 15.82 8.60
CA LYS A 74 -3.83 15.68 9.88
C LYS A 74 -3.57 14.19 10.14
N VAL A 75 -2.38 13.87 10.64
CA VAL A 75 -1.96 12.53 11.07
C VAL A 75 -2.52 12.22 12.45
#